data_AF-A0A6I4MIB0-F1
#
_entry.id   AF-A0A6I4MIB0-F1
#
_cell.length_a   1.000
_cell.length_b   1.000
_cell.length_c   1.000
_cell.angle_alpha   90.00
_cell.angle_beta   90.00
_cell.angle_gamma   90.00
#
_symmetry.space_group_name_H-M   'P 1'
#
loop_
_entity.id
_entity.type
_entity.pdbx_description
1 polymer ?
#
loop_
_entity_poly.entity_id
_entity_poly.type
_entity_poly.pdbx_seq_one_letter_code
_entity_poly.pdbx_strand_id
1 'polypeptide(L)'
;MEAVELELFRANDIESDDTSSARLRLAGGTVIAITVSLCADRRRTEPYLHLHGATRSARLFYTLDEIEAGGVRTGYDRTDLLGNLIAHVRDGADLLVPLARTGGFTRLLDAIRLAPGPRPVEGRFVRTEPSRLVLPGIEDLAVRAAAGLGTLCELGFPESLGSVRAPWPETVLRVDGQDVAAYVERGDLQASDAPRPHLHPVRTLGGTVVTEVQPDDHVHHFGASVAISDVDGANFWGGSTYVRDEGPTMLANHGRQRRRTLRPIDGGYAETLDWIGPDGTVLAAEERTLTARAVPGAWALDVAFTLTSRTGRPLVLRSSACKGRVGAGYGGFFWRAPKDSPGLDVFTGEASGEEAVHGSVTPWLALASDAWTLVFVQTAGLDPWFVRVAEYPGAGPALAWDTPLTVPENLHRAVTVVVADGRLAPGRARDLAAGTAGDAAGTDSWLVSGLGEGAPGTAIE
;
A
#
# COMPACT_ATOMS: atom_id res chain seq x y z
N MET A 1 -20.68 -13.35 28.02
CA MET A 1 -20.61 -14.31 26.90
C MET A 1 -21.46 -15.49 27.29
N GLU A 2 -22.44 -15.83 26.46
CA GLU A 2 -23.47 -16.84 26.74
C GLU A 2 -23.19 -18.16 26.02
N ALA A 3 -22.68 -18.09 24.79
CA ALA A 3 -22.35 -19.27 24.01
C ALA A 3 -21.08 -19.05 23.18
N VAL A 4 -20.32 -20.13 22.99
CA VAL A 4 -19.14 -20.23 22.14
C VAL A 4 -19.30 -21.48 21.29
N GLU A 5 -19.27 -21.31 19.99
CA GLU A 5 -19.17 -22.37 19.00
C GLU A 5 -17.78 -22.29 18.36
N LEU A 6 -17.05 -23.41 18.32
CA LEU A 6 -15.67 -23.48 17.83
C LEU A 6 -15.55 -24.55 16.76
N GLU A 7 -14.82 -24.21 15.70
CA GLU A 7 -14.40 -25.13 14.65
C GLU A 7 -12.90 -25.00 14.48
N LEU A 8 -12.16 -26.00 14.92
CA LEU A 8 -10.70 -26.03 14.89
C LEU A 8 -10.24 -27.06 13.85
N PHE A 9 -9.39 -26.64 12.92
CA PHE A 9 -8.86 -27.47 11.85
C PHE A 9 -7.35 -27.33 11.71
N ARG A 10 -6.72 -28.38 11.16
CA ARG A 10 -5.30 -28.37 10.83
C ARG A 10 -5.04 -28.97 9.45
N ALA A 11 -4.37 -28.23 8.58
CA ALA A 11 -3.77 -28.76 7.36
C ALA A 11 -2.31 -29.20 7.61
N ASN A 12 -1.61 -28.49 8.48
CA ASN A 12 -0.28 -28.84 8.95
C ASN A 12 -0.35 -29.97 9.98
N ASP A 13 0.70 -30.80 10.01
CA ASP A 13 0.82 -31.85 11.02
C ASP A 13 1.33 -31.27 12.35
N ILE A 14 0.47 -30.50 13.00
CA ILE A 14 0.70 -29.83 14.29
C ILE A 14 -0.36 -30.23 15.30
N GLU A 15 -0.11 -29.99 16.59
CA GLU A 15 -1.07 -30.27 17.67
C GLU A 15 -2.13 -29.17 17.84
N SER A 16 -1.89 -27.98 17.25
CA SER A 16 -2.80 -26.83 17.28
C SER A 16 -3.56 -26.68 15.95
N ASP A 17 -4.56 -25.81 15.94
CA ASP A 17 -5.21 -25.36 14.70
C ASP A 17 -4.31 -24.43 13.86
N ASP A 18 -4.48 -24.50 12.54
CA ASP A 18 -3.98 -23.49 11.59
C ASP A 18 -5.11 -22.82 10.81
N THR A 19 -6.34 -23.31 10.94
CA THR A 19 -7.55 -22.76 10.34
C THR A 19 -8.69 -22.93 11.32
N SER A 20 -9.31 -21.82 11.72
CA SER A 20 -10.30 -21.81 12.79
C SER A 20 -11.46 -20.88 12.52
N SER A 21 -12.63 -21.28 12.99
CA SER A 21 -13.84 -20.48 13.03
C SER A 21 -14.43 -20.46 14.43
N ALA A 22 -14.94 -19.32 14.86
CA ALA A 22 -15.65 -19.20 16.12
C ALA A 22 -16.89 -18.32 15.97
N ARG A 23 -17.98 -18.70 16.61
CA ARG A 23 -19.18 -17.87 16.75
C ARG A 23 -19.51 -17.67 18.23
N LEU A 24 -19.54 -16.41 18.64
CA LEU A 24 -19.77 -15.99 20.02
C LEU A 24 -21.11 -15.28 20.12
N ARG A 25 -21.89 -15.62 21.14
CA ARG A 25 -23.09 -14.85 21.53
C ARG A 25 -22.81 -14.12 22.84
N LEU A 26 -22.88 -12.79 22.80
CA LEU A 26 -22.76 -11.94 23.98
C LEU A 26 -24.10 -11.80 24.69
N ALA A 27 -24.08 -11.43 25.97
CA ALA A 27 -25.29 -11.32 26.80
C ALA A 27 -26.29 -10.26 26.29
N GLY A 28 -25.81 -9.25 25.55
CA GLY A 28 -26.66 -8.26 24.89
C GLY A 28 -27.23 -8.70 23.54
N GLY A 29 -27.10 -9.98 23.17
CA GLY A 29 -27.55 -10.52 21.89
C GLY A 29 -26.59 -10.29 20.71
N THR A 30 -25.53 -9.50 20.87
CA THR A 30 -24.50 -9.29 19.85
C THR A 30 -23.84 -10.61 19.48
N VAL A 31 -23.72 -10.87 18.18
CA VAL A 31 -23.02 -12.02 17.62
C VAL A 31 -21.67 -11.56 17.06
N ILE A 32 -20.62 -12.33 17.36
CA ILE A 32 -19.29 -12.14 16.78
C ILE A 32 -18.92 -13.44 16.06
N ALA A 33 -18.62 -13.34 14.77
CA ALA A 33 -18.05 -14.44 13.98
C ALA A 33 -16.58 -14.14 13.69
N ILE A 34 -15.72 -15.13 13.90
CA ILE A 34 -14.27 -15.04 13.72
C ILE A 34 -13.88 -16.14 12.74
N THR A 35 -13.07 -15.81 11.75
CA THR A 35 -12.42 -16.78 10.88
C THR A 35 -10.96 -16.37 10.73
N VAL A 36 -10.04 -17.30 11.00
CA VAL A 36 -8.60 -17.10 10.90
C VAL A 36 -7.97 -18.31 10.23
N SER A 37 -6.95 -18.09 9.40
CA SER A 37 -6.20 -19.18 8.79
C SER A 37 -4.75 -18.76 8.51
N LEU A 38 -3.82 -19.67 8.76
CA LEU A 38 -2.41 -19.59 8.36
C LEU A 38 -2.19 -20.21 6.96
N CYS A 39 -3.23 -20.77 6.36
CA CYS A 39 -3.19 -21.48 5.08
C CYS A 39 -3.84 -20.68 3.94
N ALA A 40 -3.82 -19.35 4.01
CA ALA A 40 -4.37 -18.47 2.98
C ALA A 40 -3.61 -18.57 1.63
N ASP A 41 -4.34 -18.38 0.52
CA ASP A 41 -3.78 -18.39 -0.84
C ASP A 41 -2.76 -17.27 -1.04
N ARG A 42 -3.10 -16.06 -0.63
CA ARG A 42 -2.17 -14.92 -0.65
C ARG A 42 -1.24 -15.06 0.53
N ARG A 43 0.01 -14.61 0.35
CA ARG A 43 0.97 -14.55 1.46
C ARG A 43 0.52 -13.56 2.53
N ARG A 44 -0.18 -12.50 2.15
CA ARG A 44 -0.57 -11.43 3.06
C ARG A 44 -1.82 -10.71 2.57
N THR A 45 -2.77 -10.55 3.47
CA THR A 45 -3.98 -9.73 3.32
C THR A 45 -4.12 -8.89 4.58
N GLU A 46 -4.52 -7.62 4.46
CA GLU A 46 -4.76 -6.79 5.64
C GLU A 46 -6.03 -7.29 6.35
N PRO A 47 -5.91 -7.74 7.62
CA PRO A 47 -7.04 -8.27 8.37
C PRO A 47 -8.02 -7.15 8.71
N TYR A 48 -9.31 -7.51 8.80
CA TYR A 48 -10.35 -6.54 9.11
C TYR A 48 -11.42 -7.11 10.03
N LEU A 49 -12.11 -6.20 10.73
CA LEU A 49 -13.37 -6.48 11.40
C LEU A 49 -14.52 -5.98 10.50
N HIS A 50 -15.50 -6.83 10.23
CA HIS A 50 -16.73 -6.42 9.55
C HIS A 50 -17.77 -6.01 10.59
N LEU A 51 -18.07 -4.72 10.69
CA LEU A 51 -19.08 -4.19 11.58
C LEU A 51 -20.43 -4.16 10.87
N HIS A 52 -21.43 -4.80 11.48
CA HIS A 52 -22.80 -4.85 10.98
C HIS A 52 -23.69 -3.90 11.79
N GLY A 53 -24.26 -2.91 11.12
CA GLY A 53 -25.32 -2.07 11.66
C GLY A 53 -26.68 -2.45 11.06
N ALA A 54 -27.76 -1.90 11.60
CA ALA A 54 -29.12 -2.20 11.15
C ALA A 54 -29.38 -1.85 9.66
N THR A 55 -28.68 -0.84 9.13
CA THR A 55 -28.90 -0.31 7.76
C THR A 55 -27.62 -0.19 6.94
N ARG A 56 -26.45 -0.34 7.57
CA ARG A 56 -25.14 -0.14 6.93
C ARG A 56 -24.11 -1.07 7.56
N SER A 57 -23.02 -1.30 6.84
CA SER A 57 -21.85 -1.99 7.37
C SER A 57 -20.59 -1.16 7.16
N ALA A 58 -19.54 -1.47 7.91
CA ALA A 58 -18.23 -0.87 7.79
C ALA A 58 -17.16 -1.95 7.98
N ARG A 59 -15.96 -1.71 7.46
CA ARG A 59 -14.79 -2.58 7.68
C ARG A 59 -13.71 -1.79 8.41
N LEU A 60 -13.23 -2.31 9.55
CA LEU A 60 -12.09 -1.74 10.28
C LEU A 60 -10.85 -2.57 9.98
N PHE A 61 -9.90 -2.01 9.24
CA PHE A 61 -8.57 -2.58 9.02
C PHE A 61 -7.67 -2.15 10.18
N TYR A 62 -7.73 -2.92 11.28
CA TYR A 62 -7.17 -2.52 12.57
C TYR A 62 -5.64 -2.45 12.59
N THR A 63 -4.95 -3.12 11.66
CA THR A 63 -3.49 -3.00 11.49
C THR A 63 -3.09 -1.67 10.88
N LEU A 64 -3.97 -1.08 10.06
CA LEU A 64 -3.77 0.19 9.35
C LEU A 64 -4.42 1.40 10.03
N ASP A 65 -5.27 1.15 11.04
CA ASP A 65 -6.09 2.18 11.69
C ASP A 65 -7.09 2.84 10.72
N GLU A 66 -7.63 2.06 9.79
CA GLU A 66 -8.57 2.55 8.77
C GLU A 66 -9.97 1.99 8.93
N ILE A 67 -10.97 2.85 8.72
CA ILE A 67 -12.36 2.44 8.56
C ILE A 67 -12.77 2.65 7.10
N GLU A 68 -13.30 1.59 6.48
CA GLU A 68 -13.99 1.68 5.20
C GLU A 68 -15.50 1.69 5.39
N ALA A 69 -16.16 2.75 4.92
CA ALA A 69 -17.62 2.87 4.90
C ALA A 69 -18.06 3.62 3.64
N GLY A 70 -19.10 3.12 2.95
CA GLY A 70 -19.60 3.74 1.72
C GLY A 70 -18.56 3.82 0.60
N GLY A 71 -17.60 2.90 0.56
CA GLY A 71 -16.50 2.88 -0.40
C GLY A 71 -15.34 3.83 -0.09
N VAL A 72 -15.44 4.65 0.95
CA VAL A 72 -14.37 5.56 1.38
C VAL A 72 -13.59 4.91 2.52
N ARG A 73 -12.26 4.90 2.43
CA ARG A 73 -11.37 4.58 3.56
C ARG A 73 -10.94 5.86 4.27
N THR A 74 -10.98 5.84 5.58
CA THR A 74 -10.54 6.96 6.44
C THR A 74 -9.57 6.44 7.48
N GLY A 75 -8.40 7.07 7.56
CA GLY A 75 -7.36 6.72 8.53
C GLY A 75 -7.50 7.51 9.83
N TYR A 76 -7.18 6.86 10.95
CA TYR A 76 -7.31 7.40 12.29
C TYR A 76 -5.99 7.31 13.08
N ASP A 77 -5.91 8.05 14.17
CA ASP A 77 -4.81 7.98 15.12
C ASP A 77 -5.04 6.87 16.15
N ARG A 78 -3.96 6.29 16.66
CA ARG A 78 -4.02 5.35 17.79
C ARG A 78 -3.99 6.08 19.11
N THR A 79 -4.76 5.59 20.07
CA THR A 79 -4.59 5.97 21.46
C THR A 79 -3.42 5.19 22.06
N ASP A 80 -2.48 5.91 22.66
CA ASP A 80 -1.32 5.30 23.33
C ASP A 80 -1.75 4.65 24.65
N LEU A 81 -1.81 3.31 24.65
CA LEU A 81 -2.16 2.53 25.84
C LEU A 81 -1.09 2.61 26.94
N LEU A 82 0.18 2.86 26.59
CA LEU A 82 1.24 3.05 27.58
C LEU A 82 1.09 4.43 28.24
N GLY A 83 0.87 5.47 27.43
CA GLY A 83 0.52 6.80 27.91
C GLY A 83 -0.73 6.79 28.81
N ASN A 84 -1.78 6.05 28.41
CA ASN A 84 -2.97 5.86 29.25
C ASN A 84 -2.64 5.18 30.58
N LEU A 85 -1.80 4.14 30.59
CA LEU A 85 -1.36 3.49 31.82
C LEU A 85 -0.57 4.44 32.73
N ILE A 86 0.33 5.25 32.17
CA ILE A 86 1.11 6.23 32.91
C ILE A 86 0.17 7.29 33.55
N ALA A 87 -0.80 7.80 32.78
CA ALA A 87 -1.79 8.74 33.27
C ALA A 87 -2.69 8.13 34.36
N HIS A 88 -3.05 6.85 34.24
CA HIS A 88 -3.77 6.14 35.28
C HIS A 88 -2.98 6.08 36.59
N VAL A 89 -1.69 5.71 36.52
CA VAL A 89 -0.82 5.58 37.69
C VAL A 89 -0.53 6.93 38.35
N ARG A 90 -0.34 7.99 37.57
CA ARG A 90 0.03 9.33 38.08
C ARG A 90 -1.17 10.14 38.53
N ASP A 91 -2.21 10.16 37.71
CA ASP A 91 -3.30 11.14 37.79
C ASP A 91 -4.66 10.48 38.03
N GLY A 92 -4.72 9.15 38.12
CA GLY A 92 -5.96 8.41 38.33
C GLY A 92 -6.89 8.35 37.12
N ALA A 93 -6.40 8.64 35.91
CA ALA A 93 -7.19 8.52 34.68
C ALA A 93 -7.75 7.11 34.49
N ASP A 94 -8.95 6.95 33.93
CA ASP A 94 -9.52 5.63 33.68
C ASP A 94 -8.69 4.84 32.65
N LEU A 95 -8.48 3.55 32.94
CA LEU A 95 -7.83 2.64 31.99
C LEU A 95 -8.78 2.36 30.82
N LEU A 96 -8.24 2.41 29.59
CA LEU A 96 -8.99 2.06 28.38
C LEU A 96 -9.26 0.56 28.28
N VAL A 97 -8.32 -0.25 28.77
CA VAL A 97 -8.40 -1.72 28.79
C VAL A 97 -8.14 -2.25 30.21
N PRO A 98 -9.05 -2.00 31.17
CA PRO A 98 -8.90 -2.51 32.52
C PRO A 98 -9.05 -4.04 32.53
N LEU A 99 -8.32 -4.73 33.43
CA LEU A 99 -8.33 -6.18 33.53
C LEU A 99 -9.75 -6.77 33.64
N ALA A 100 -10.64 -6.09 34.38
CA ALA A 100 -12.04 -6.50 34.53
C ALA A 100 -12.80 -6.62 33.19
N ARG A 101 -12.39 -5.89 32.15
CA ARG A 101 -12.99 -5.96 30.80
C ARG A 101 -12.41 -7.06 29.91
N THR A 102 -11.34 -7.73 30.32
CA THR A 102 -10.68 -8.79 29.52
C THR A 102 -11.31 -10.17 29.67
N GLY A 103 -12.28 -10.34 30.59
CA GLY A 103 -12.86 -11.66 30.89
C GLY A 103 -13.53 -12.35 29.70
N GLY A 104 -14.07 -11.60 28.72
CA GLY A 104 -14.61 -12.19 27.49
C GLY A 104 -13.54 -12.88 26.65
N PHE A 105 -12.40 -12.22 26.46
CA PHE A 105 -11.23 -12.77 25.76
C PHE A 105 -10.69 -14.01 26.48
N THR A 106 -10.51 -13.95 27.80
CA THR A 106 -10.01 -15.09 28.58
C THR A 106 -10.91 -16.31 28.49
N ARG A 107 -12.23 -16.13 28.50
CA ARG A 107 -13.18 -17.25 28.35
C ARG A 107 -13.13 -17.87 26.95
N LEU A 108 -12.88 -17.09 25.90
CA LEU A 108 -12.69 -17.63 24.56
C LEU A 108 -11.40 -18.47 24.49
N LEU A 109 -10.29 -17.95 25.03
CA LEU A 109 -9.05 -18.71 25.10
C LEU A 109 -9.20 -20.01 25.89
N ASP A 110 -9.92 -19.98 27.02
CA ASP A 110 -10.17 -21.18 27.82
C ASP A 110 -11.06 -22.19 27.07
N ALA A 111 -12.06 -21.71 26.30
CA ALA A 111 -12.87 -22.57 25.45
C ALA A 111 -12.04 -23.25 24.35
N ILE A 112 -11.11 -22.54 23.71
CA ILE A 112 -10.18 -23.11 22.72
C ILE A 112 -9.28 -24.16 23.39
N ARG A 113 -8.72 -23.84 24.56
CA ARG A 113 -7.85 -24.76 25.32
C ARG A 113 -8.56 -26.05 25.74
N LEU A 114 -9.86 -25.98 26.03
CA LEU A 114 -10.67 -27.11 26.46
C LEU A 114 -11.35 -27.86 25.30
N ALA A 115 -11.24 -27.35 24.07
CA ALA A 115 -11.85 -27.98 22.91
C ALA A 115 -11.16 -29.32 22.57
N PRO A 116 -11.87 -30.25 21.91
CA PRO A 116 -11.22 -31.41 21.29
C PRO A 116 -10.11 -30.98 20.33
N GLY A 117 -9.15 -31.88 20.10
CA GLY A 117 -8.06 -31.63 19.16
C GLY A 117 -8.56 -31.22 17.76
N PRO A 118 -7.82 -30.36 17.04
CA PRO A 118 -8.21 -29.84 15.73
C PRO A 118 -8.38 -30.97 14.72
N ARG A 119 -9.44 -30.88 13.91
CA ARG A 119 -9.76 -31.88 12.89
C ARG A 119 -8.78 -31.75 11.71
N PRO A 120 -8.15 -32.85 11.27
CA PRO A 120 -7.28 -32.79 10.09
C PRO A 120 -8.09 -32.48 8.83
N VAL A 121 -7.54 -31.63 7.96
CA VAL A 121 -8.06 -31.39 6.62
C VAL A 121 -7.44 -32.41 5.67
N GLU A 122 -8.27 -33.07 4.84
CA GLU A 122 -7.77 -34.06 3.89
C GLU A 122 -6.84 -33.43 2.84
N GLY A 123 -5.76 -34.14 2.50
CA GLY A 123 -4.73 -33.62 1.58
C GLY A 123 -5.24 -33.22 0.19
N ARG A 124 -6.40 -33.72 -0.25
CA ARG A 124 -7.01 -33.31 -1.53
C ARG A 124 -7.42 -31.84 -1.59
N PHE A 125 -7.61 -31.20 -0.43
CA PHE A 125 -7.95 -29.78 -0.32
C PHE A 125 -6.73 -28.88 -0.11
N VAL A 126 -5.54 -29.48 0.07
CA VAL A 126 -4.33 -28.78 0.46
C VAL A 126 -3.38 -28.69 -0.73
N ARG A 127 -2.96 -27.46 -1.06
CA ARG A 127 -1.89 -27.20 -2.01
C ARG A 127 -0.57 -27.02 -1.25
N THR A 128 0.43 -27.81 -1.59
CA THR A 128 1.78 -27.65 -1.04
C THR A 128 2.57 -26.62 -1.85
N GLU A 129 3.10 -25.62 -1.17
CA GLU A 129 4.06 -24.65 -1.69
C GLU A 129 5.41 -24.83 -0.96
N PRO A 130 6.55 -24.36 -1.50
CA PRO A 130 7.88 -24.66 -0.95
C PRO A 130 8.07 -24.33 0.53
N SER A 131 7.34 -23.36 1.08
CA SER A 131 7.47 -22.93 2.48
C SER A 131 6.16 -22.95 3.28
N ARG A 132 5.06 -23.47 2.72
CA ARG A 132 3.75 -23.49 3.41
C ARG A 132 2.74 -24.45 2.78
N LEU A 133 1.68 -24.72 3.53
CA LEU A 133 0.47 -25.36 3.02
C LEU A 133 -0.62 -24.31 2.81
N VAL A 134 -1.37 -24.47 1.73
CA VAL A 134 -2.43 -23.54 1.32
C VAL A 134 -3.75 -24.29 1.18
N LEU A 135 -4.84 -23.67 1.62
CA LEU A 135 -6.22 -24.09 1.40
C LEU A 135 -6.85 -23.18 0.33
N PRO A 136 -6.87 -23.58 -0.95
CA PRO A 136 -7.33 -22.70 -2.02
C PRO A 136 -8.78 -22.22 -1.82
N GLY A 137 -9.01 -20.91 -1.85
CA GLY A 137 -10.31 -20.27 -1.64
C GLY A 137 -10.73 -20.08 -0.18
N ILE A 138 -9.84 -20.32 0.80
CA ILE A 138 -10.13 -20.05 2.22
C ILE A 138 -10.41 -18.55 2.48
N GLU A 139 -9.78 -17.67 1.72
CA GLU A 139 -10.01 -16.22 1.81
C GLU A 139 -11.45 -15.85 1.42
N ASP A 140 -11.96 -16.43 0.33
CA ASP A 140 -13.35 -16.21 -0.10
C ASP A 140 -14.34 -16.73 0.96
N LEU A 141 -14.03 -17.86 1.60
CA LEU A 141 -14.84 -18.36 2.71
C LEU A 141 -14.78 -17.44 3.93
N ALA A 142 -13.61 -16.89 4.29
CA ALA A 142 -13.48 -15.95 5.39
C ALA A 142 -14.28 -14.67 5.15
N VAL A 143 -14.27 -14.14 3.91
CA VAL A 143 -15.09 -12.98 3.52
C VAL A 143 -16.57 -13.30 3.65
N ARG A 144 -17.01 -14.47 3.17
CA ARG A 144 -18.41 -14.92 3.30
C ARG A 144 -18.82 -15.13 4.76
N ALA A 145 -17.95 -15.71 5.58
CA ALA A 145 -18.19 -15.92 7.01
C ALA A 145 -18.36 -14.59 7.75
N ALA A 146 -17.49 -13.63 7.47
CA ALA A 146 -17.58 -12.27 8.03
C ALA A 146 -18.86 -11.54 7.59
N ALA A 147 -19.25 -11.67 6.32
CA ALA A 147 -20.46 -11.05 5.78
C ALA A 147 -21.76 -11.68 6.33
N GLY A 148 -21.78 -12.99 6.55
CA GLY A 148 -22.95 -13.74 7.00
C GLY A 148 -23.04 -14.00 8.51
N LEU A 149 -22.00 -13.64 9.28
CA LEU A 149 -21.83 -14.04 10.69
C LEU A 149 -21.91 -15.57 10.88
N GLY A 150 -21.47 -16.33 9.87
CA GLY A 150 -21.52 -17.80 9.85
C GLY A 150 -20.17 -18.45 10.15
N THR A 151 -20.20 -19.74 10.45
CA THR A 151 -18.99 -20.55 10.63
C THR A 151 -18.48 -21.15 9.31
N LEU A 152 -17.28 -21.74 9.31
CA LEU A 152 -16.75 -22.39 8.11
C LEU A 152 -17.58 -23.63 7.70
N CYS A 153 -18.01 -24.46 8.65
CA CYS A 153 -18.83 -25.65 8.35
C CYS A 153 -20.21 -25.26 7.82
N GLU A 154 -20.84 -24.20 8.35
CA GLU A 154 -22.12 -23.68 7.82
C GLU A 154 -22.00 -23.26 6.35
N LEU A 155 -20.81 -22.82 5.92
CA LEU A 155 -20.52 -22.46 4.54
C LEU A 155 -20.07 -23.64 3.66
N GLY A 156 -19.97 -24.85 4.22
CA GLY A 156 -19.64 -26.08 3.51
C GLY A 156 -18.15 -26.47 3.53
N PHE A 157 -17.34 -25.91 4.44
CA PHE A 157 -15.93 -26.27 4.55
C PHE A 157 -15.74 -27.76 4.90
N PRO A 158 -14.76 -28.48 4.29
CA PRO A 158 -13.80 -28.01 3.28
C PRO A 158 -14.29 -28.13 1.83
N GLU A 159 -15.41 -28.82 1.56
CA GLU A 159 -15.90 -29.09 0.20
C GLU A 159 -16.21 -27.81 -0.61
N SER A 160 -16.56 -26.72 0.08
CA SER A 160 -16.85 -25.43 -0.53
C SER A 160 -15.63 -24.58 -0.85
N LEU A 161 -14.41 -25.03 -0.55
CA LEU A 161 -13.17 -24.30 -0.87
C LEU A 161 -13.11 -23.96 -2.36
N GLY A 162 -12.96 -22.68 -2.69
CA GLY A 162 -12.91 -22.19 -4.07
C GLY A 162 -14.23 -22.29 -4.86
N SER A 163 -15.33 -22.76 -4.26
CA SER A 163 -16.60 -22.99 -4.97
C SER A 163 -17.37 -21.69 -5.30
N VAL A 164 -17.26 -20.68 -4.44
CA VAL A 164 -17.95 -19.39 -4.58
C VAL A 164 -16.92 -18.29 -4.37
N ARG A 165 -16.74 -17.45 -5.39
CA ARG A 165 -15.83 -16.31 -5.34
C ARG A 165 -16.44 -15.18 -4.50
N ALA A 166 -15.69 -14.71 -3.53
CA ALA A 166 -15.99 -13.58 -2.66
C ALA A 166 -14.65 -12.91 -2.31
N PRO A 167 -14.08 -12.11 -3.23
CA PRO A 167 -12.69 -11.69 -3.13
C PRO A 167 -12.45 -10.87 -1.85
N TRP A 168 -11.24 -11.01 -1.31
CA TRP A 168 -10.79 -10.15 -0.23
C TRP A 168 -10.95 -8.67 -0.62
N PRO A 169 -11.38 -7.78 0.29
CA PRO A 169 -11.59 -6.37 -0.01
C PRO A 169 -10.27 -5.61 -0.23
N GLU A 170 -9.69 -5.78 -1.41
CA GLU A 170 -8.46 -5.12 -1.87
C GLU A 170 -8.80 -3.83 -2.65
N THR A 171 -7.98 -2.80 -2.45
CA THR A 171 -8.00 -1.59 -3.28
C THR A 171 -7.19 -1.89 -4.54
N VAL A 172 -7.81 -1.79 -5.72
CA VAL A 172 -7.15 -2.11 -7.00
C VAL A 172 -7.56 -1.14 -8.10
N LEU A 173 -6.64 -0.85 -9.01
CA LEU A 173 -6.90 -0.14 -10.25
C LEU A 173 -7.28 -1.14 -11.34
N ARG A 174 -8.22 -0.71 -12.20
CA ARG A 174 -8.79 -1.56 -13.25
C ARG A 174 -8.79 -0.85 -14.59
N VAL A 175 -8.64 -1.64 -15.65
CA VAL A 175 -8.85 -1.22 -17.04
C VAL A 175 -9.75 -2.24 -17.70
N ASP A 176 -10.87 -1.79 -18.27
CA ASP A 176 -11.86 -2.66 -18.92
C ASP A 176 -12.32 -3.87 -18.08
N GLY A 177 -12.40 -3.68 -16.76
CA GLY A 177 -12.79 -4.71 -15.80
C GLY A 177 -11.66 -5.66 -15.35
N GLN A 178 -10.45 -5.54 -15.91
CA GLN A 178 -9.27 -6.31 -15.50
C GLN A 178 -8.49 -5.57 -14.40
N ASP A 179 -8.13 -6.27 -13.33
CA ASP A 179 -7.25 -5.74 -12.28
C ASP A 179 -5.82 -5.59 -12.83
N VAL A 180 -5.30 -4.36 -12.88
CA VAL A 180 -3.97 -4.06 -13.43
C VAL A 180 -2.95 -3.65 -12.37
N ALA A 181 -3.40 -3.13 -11.23
CA ALA A 181 -2.52 -2.79 -10.11
C ALA A 181 -3.25 -2.93 -8.78
N ALA A 182 -2.60 -3.54 -7.79
CA ALA A 182 -3.08 -3.50 -6.41
C ALA A 182 -2.44 -2.31 -5.68
N TYR A 183 -3.26 -1.60 -4.90
CA TYR A 183 -2.84 -0.55 -4.00
C TYR A 183 -2.61 -1.18 -2.62
N VAL A 184 -1.40 -1.08 -2.11
CA VAL A 184 -0.95 -1.74 -0.87
C VAL A 184 -0.57 -0.72 0.18
N GLU A 185 -1.09 -0.93 1.39
CA GLU A 185 -0.65 -0.27 2.61
C GLU A 185 -0.44 -1.35 3.68
N ARG A 186 0.61 -1.20 4.49
CA ARG A 186 1.07 -2.24 5.42
C ARG A 186 1.34 -1.69 6.81
N GLY A 187 0.65 -2.24 7.79
CA GLY A 187 0.80 -1.86 9.20
C GLY A 187 1.96 -2.54 9.94
N ASP A 188 2.65 -3.50 9.30
CA ASP A 188 3.70 -4.32 9.91
C ASP A 188 5.12 -3.97 9.45
N LEU A 189 5.28 -2.94 8.62
CA LEU A 189 6.59 -2.47 8.17
C LEU A 189 7.38 -1.85 9.31
N GLN A 190 8.70 -2.02 9.29
CA GLN A 190 9.58 -1.43 10.28
C GLN A 190 9.72 0.07 10.02
N ALA A 191 10.00 0.86 11.06
CA ALA A 191 10.23 2.29 10.90
C ALA A 191 11.37 2.57 9.89
N SER A 192 12.43 1.76 9.89
CA SER A 192 13.56 1.86 8.96
C SER A 192 13.19 1.65 7.49
N ASP A 193 12.03 1.06 7.20
CA ASP A 193 11.54 0.91 5.82
C ASP A 193 10.87 2.18 5.30
N ALA A 194 10.63 3.17 6.17
CA ALA A 194 9.78 4.34 5.93
C ALA A 194 8.41 3.94 5.35
N PRO A 195 7.52 3.38 6.20
CA PRO A 195 6.24 2.82 5.78
C PRO A 195 5.42 3.81 4.94
N ARG A 196 4.95 3.34 3.79
CA ARG A 196 4.20 4.14 2.84
C ARG A 196 3.31 3.30 1.91
N PRO A 197 2.21 3.87 1.42
CA PRO A 197 1.44 3.21 0.39
C PRO A 197 2.14 3.14 -0.96
N HIS A 198 1.91 2.05 -1.68
CA HIS A 198 2.54 1.79 -2.98
C HIS A 198 1.65 0.90 -3.86
N LEU A 199 1.93 0.90 -5.17
CA LEU A 199 1.31 -0.02 -6.11
C LEU A 199 2.18 -1.26 -6.31
N HIS A 200 1.64 -2.41 -5.92
CA HIS A 200 2.21 -3.72 -6.24
C HIS A 200 1.19 -4.82 -5.96
N PRO A 201 1.14 -5.88 -6.79
CA PRO A 201 1.78 -6.00 -8.09
C PRO A 201 1.07 -5.13 -9.15
N VAL A 202 1.86 -4.45 -9.99
CA VAL A 202 1.41 -3.80 -11.22
C VAL A 202 1.69 -4.76 -12.38
N ARG A 203 0.75 -4.90 -13.33
CA ARG A 203 0.87 -5.85 -14.45
C ARG A 203 0.63 -5.19 -15.80
N THR A 204 1.25 -5.75 -16.83
CA THR A 204 0.82 -5.57 -18.22
C THR A 204 -0.57 -6.19 -18.45
N LEU A 205 -1.22 -5.92 -19.58
CA LEU A 205 -2.51 -6.55 -19.91
C LEU A 205 -2.36 -8.06 -20.10
N GLY A 206 -1.20 -8.53 -20.58
CA GLY A 206 -0.83 -9.94 -20.65
C GLY A 206 -0.51 -10.60 -19.29
N GLY A 207 -0.52 -9.83 -18.18
CA GLY A 207 -0.35 -10.35 -16.82
C GLY A 207 1.09 -10.40 -16.31
N THR A 208 2.06 -9.88 -17.05
CA THR A 208 3.47 -9.79 -16.62
C THR A 208 3.60 -8.75 -15.51
N VAL A 209 4.14 -9.15 -14.35
CA VAL A 209 4.38 -8.22 -13.23
C VAL A 209 5.54 -7.31 -13.57
N VAL A 210 5.34 -6.01 -13.40
CA VAL A 210 6.30 -4.94 -13.75
C VAL A 210 6.75 -4.13 -12.54
N THR A 211 6.39 -4.55 -11.31
CA THR A 211 6.91 -3.98 -10.06
C THR A 211 7.49 -5.02 -9.13
N GLU A 212 8.46 -4.63 -8.33
CA GLU A 212 9.09 -5.45 -7.29
C GLU A 212 9.02 -4.73 -5.94
N VAL A 213 8.82 -5.48 -4.85
CA VAL A 213 8.72 -4.97 -3.47
C VAL A 213 9.64 -5.76 -2.56
N GLN A 214 10.28 -5.06 -1.62
CA GLN A 214 11.20 -5.61 -0.62
C GLN A 214 12.19 -6.66 -1.18
N PRO A 215 12.89 -6.38 -2.29
CA PRO A 215 13.95 -7.27 -2.76
C PRO A 215 15.04 -7.38 -1.69
N ASP A 216 15.71 -8.54 -1.62
CA ASP A 216 16.73 -8.82 -0.60
C ASP A 216 17.88 -7.80 -0.59
N ASP A 217 18.15 -7.16 -1.73
CA ASP A 217 19.18 -6.13 -1.85
C ASP A 217 18.75 -4.75 -1.31
N HIS A 218 17.45 -4.44 -1.34
CA HIS A 218 16.88 -3.14 -0.97
C HIS A 218 15.48 -3.33 -0.36
N VAL A 219 15.42 -3.86 0.87
CA VAL A 219 14.16 -4.20 1.58
C VAL A 219 13.19 -3.03 1.76
N HIS A 220 13.66 -1.78 1.59
CA HIS A 220 12.89 -0.55 1.67
C HIS A 220 12.35 -0.06 0.32
N HIS A 221 12.55 -0.81 -0.78
CA HIS A 221 11.96 -0.49 -2.08
C HIS A 221 10.55 -1.07 -2.21
N PHE A 222 9.61 -0.24 -2.64
CA PHE A 222 8.18 -0.58 -2.71
C PHE A 222 7.56 -0.19 -4.05
N GLY A 223 7.61 -1.09 -5.03
CA GLY A 223 6.86 -1.03 -6.29
C GLY A 223 6.87 0.35 -6.95
N ALA A 224 5.68 0.87 -7.26
CA ALA A 224 5.52 2.28 -7.65
C ALA A 224 4.96 3.10 -6.47
N SER A 225 5.70 4.11 -6.02
CA SER A 225 5.32 4.97 -4.88
C SER A 225 5.91 6.37 -4.98
N VAL A 226 5.44 7.29 -4.14
CA VAL A 226 6.08 8.60 -3.91
C VAL A 226 6.91 8.49 -2.64
N ALA A 227 8.23 8.62 -2.75
CA ALA A 227 9.19 8.44 -1.67
C ALA A 227 10.31 9.47 -1.80
N ILE A 228 10.61 10.22 -0.74
CA ILE A 228 11.62 11.28 -0.75
C ILE A 228 12.67 11.02 0.32
N SER A 229 13.93 11.07 -0.07
CA SER A 229 15.08 10.74 0.77
C SER A 229 15.24 11.65 2.00
N ASP A 230 14.86 12.91 1.87
CA ASP A 230 14.95 13.91 2.93
C ASP A 230 13.85 14.95 2.71
N VAL A 231 12.93 15.04 3.66
CA VAL A 231 11.93 16.10 3.80
C VAL A 231 12.17 16.74 5.16
N ASP A 232 12.72 17.96 5.16
CA ASP A 232 13.10 18.69 6.38
C ASP A 232 13.96 17.85 7.36
N GLY A 233 14.85 16.99 6.82
CA GLY A 233 15.75 16.13 7.60
C GLY A 233 15.19 14.74 7.94
N ALA A 234 13.91 14.47 7.69
CA ALA A 234 13.30 13.16 7.88
C ALA A 234 13.38 12.31 6.59
N ASN A 235 13.69 11.03 6.73
CA ASN A 235 13.87 10.09 5.64
C ASN A 235 12.55 9.34 5.34
N PHE A 236 11.97 9.55 4.16
CA PHE A 236 10.76 8.85 3.68
C PHE A 236 11.06 7.85 2.55
N TRP A 237 12.33 7.60 2.26
CA TRP A 237 12.80 6.58 1.32
C TRP A 237 12.95 5.22 2.01
N GLY A 238 13.41 5.23 3.26
CA GLY A 238 13.81 4.05 4.03
C GLY A 238 15.31 3.78 3.92
N GLY A 239 15.77 2.73 4.60
CA GLY A 239 17.17 2.34 4.63
C GLY A 239 18.09 3.40 5.23
N SER A 240 19.35 3.41 4.83
CA SER A 240 20.35 4.35 5.35
C SER A 240 20.14 5.77 4.82
N THR A 241 20.36 6.76 5.67
CA THR A 241 20.49 8.18 5.26
C THR A 241 21.94 8.45 4.87
N TYR A 242 22.18 9.09 3.72
CA TYR A 242 23.54 9.51 3.37
C TYR A 242 23.95 10.73 4.18
N VAL A 243 25.06 10.61 4.91
CA VAL A 243 25.67 11.69 5.69
C VAL A 243 26.97 12.10 5.00
N ARG A 244 27.15 13.42 4.81
CA ARG A 244 28.35 13.96 4.16
C ARG A 244 29.59 13.54 4.96
N ASP A 245 30.63 13.12 4.25
CA ASP A 245 31.92 12.68 4.81
C ASP A 245 31.88 11.39 5.67
N GLU A 246 30.69 10.83 5.95
CA GLU A 246 30.50 9.56 6.67
C GLU A 246 29.98 8.43 5.76
N GLY A 247 29.17 8.76 4.76
CA GLY A 247 28.55 7.80 3.85
C GLY A 247 27.13 7.36 4.28
N PRO A 248 26.62 6.22 3.78
CA PRO A 248 25.32 5.69 4.17
C PRO A 248 25.31 5.24 5.65
N THR A 249 24.47 5.88 6.46
CA THR A 249 24.36 5.62 7.91
C THR A 249 22.92 5.34 8.32
N MET A 250 22.69 4.33 9.16
CA MET A 250 21.37 4.08 9.75
C MET A 250 21.12 5.07 10.88
N LEU A 251 20.41 6.15 10.58
CA LEU A 251 19.96 7.15 11.55
C LEU A 251 18.54 6.82 12.03
N ALA A 252 18.18 7.28 13.23
CA ALA A 252 16.81 7.22 13.74
C ALA A 252 15.97 8.41 13.22
N ASN A 253 15.95 8.62 11.90
CA ASN A 253 15.29 9.78 11.28
C ASN A 253 14.18 9.41 10.27
N HIS A 254 13.71 8.17 10.29
CA HIS A 254 12.69 7.70 9.35
C HIS A 254 11.31 8.28 9.64
N GLY A 255 10.69 8.83 8.61
CA GLY A 255 9.29 9.21 8.62
C GLY A 255 8.39 8.09 8.11
N ARG A 256 7.08 8.35 8.09
CA ARG A 256 6.07 7.47 7.48
C ARG A 256 5.00 8.29 6.78
N GLN A 257 4.44 7.75 5.71
CA GLN A 257 3.26 8.29 5.05
C GLN A 257 2.03 7.57 5.59
N ARG A 258 1.02 8.32 6.03
CA ARG A 258 -0.22 7.76 6.58
C ARG A 258 -1.42 8.27 5.80
N ARG A 259 -2.25 7.36 5.31
CA ARG A 259 -3.53 7.73 4.68
C ARG A 259 -4.43 8.47 5.68
N ARG A 260 -5.05 9.55 5.23
CA ARG A 260 -6.16 10.22 5.89
C ARG A 260 -7.49 9.89 5.23
N THR A 261 -7.54 9.96 3.91
CA THR A 261 -8.72 9.51 3.14
C THR A 261 -8.32 8.84 1.84
N LEU A 262 -9.12 7.87 1.40
CA LEU A 262 -9.09 7.32 0.04
C LEU A 262 -10.53 7.18 -0.44
N ARG A 263 -10.84 7.84 -1.54
CA ARG A 263 -12.17 7.82 -2.16
C ARG A 263 -12.08 7.34 -3.60
N PRO A 264 -13.03 6.51 -4.06
CA PRO A 264 -13.12 6.14 -5.46
C PRO A 264 -13.44 7.39 -6.29
N ILE A 265 -12.82 7.47 -7.46
CA ILE A 265 -13.10 8.43 -8.53
C ILE A 265 -13.20 7.65 -9.84
N ASP A 266 -13.57 8.32 -10.93
CA ASP A 266 -13.53 7.67 -12.24
C ASP A 266 -12.11 7.20 -12.59
N GLY A 267 -11.98 5.97 -13.07
CA GLY A 267 -10.69 5.35 -13.39
C GLY A 267 -9.77 5.02 -12.20
N GLY A 268 -10.14 5.31 -10.95
CA GLY A 268 -9.29 4.96 -9.81
C GLY A 268 -9.63 5.65 -8.49
N TYR A 269 -8.65 6.32 -7.87
CA TYR A 269 -8.78 6.85 -6.52
C TYR A 269 -8.19 8.26 -6.36
N ALA A 270 -8.82 9.05 -5.49
CA ALA A 270 -8.25 10.24 -4.90
C ALA A 270 -7.93 9.97 -3.42
N GLU A 271 -6.79 10.46 -2.98
CA GLU A 271 -6.22 10.18 -1.67
C GLU A 271 -5.67 11.44 -1.01
N THR A 272 -5.76 11.49 0.33
CA THR A 272 -4.99 12.43 1.14
C THR A 272 -4.11 11.67 2.13
N LEU A 273 -2.86 12.11 2.30
CA LEU A 273 -1.90 11.51 3.24
C LEU A 273 -1.22 12.58 4.10
N ASP A 274 -0.78 12.18 5.29
CA ASP A 274 0.16 12.95 6.12
C ASP A 274 1.56 12.34 6.01
N TRP A 275 2.57 13.20 5.86
CA TRP A 275 3.99 12.85 5.94
C TRP A 275 4.47 13.17 7.36
N ILE A 276 4.65 12.12 8.16
CA ILE A 276 4.90 12.24 9.60
C ILE A 276 6.37 11.95 9.88
N GLY A 277 7.05 12.89 10.51
CA GLY A 277 8.43 12.75 10.96
C GLY A 277 8.60 11.74 12.10
N PRO A 278 9.85 11.39 12.45
CA PRO A 278 10.16 10.41 13.50
C PRO A 278 9.67 10.82 14.90
N ASP A 279 9.49 12.12 15.13
CA ASP A 279 8.99 12.71 16.38
C ASP A 279 7.45 12.80 16.45
N GLY A 280 6.75 12.37 15.39
CA GLY A 280 5.30 12.48 15.27
C GLY A 280 4.80 13.79 14.66
N THR A 281 5.69 14.74 14.34
CA THR A 281 5.31 16.00 13.68
C THR A 281 4.84 15.72 12.25
N VAL A 282 3.67 16.26 11.87
CA VAL A 282 3.22 16.25 10.46
C VAL A 282 4.00 17.32 9.71
N LEU A 283 4.93 16.90 8.85
CA LEU A 283 5.80 17.79 8.08
C LEU A 283 5.07 18.34 6.85
N ALA A 284 4.40 17.44 6.11
CA ALA A 284 3.66 17.78 4.90
C ALA A 284 2.32 17.04 4.84
N ALA A 285 1.36 17.62 4.13
CA ALA A 285 0.17 16.94 3.65
C ALA A 285 0.33 16.66 2.16
N GLU A 286 -0.16 15.52 1.72
CA GLU A 286 -0.17 15.11 0.32
C GLU A 286 -1.60 14.91 -0.16
N GLU A 287 -1.93 15.49 -1.30
CA GLU A 287 -3.11 15.14 -2.09
C GLU A 287 -2.65 14.38 -3.32
N ARG A 288 -3.24 13.22 -3.59
CA ARG A 288 -2.81 12.31 -4.67
C ARG A 288 -4.01 11.80 -5.47
N THR A 289 -3.85 11.70 -6.78
CA THR A 289 -4.75 10.93 -7.66
C THR A 289 -3.99 9.78 -8.31
N LEU A 290 -4.69 8.66 -8.45
CA LEU A 290 -4.20 7.44 -9.09
C LEU A 290 -5.30 6.92 -10.00
N THR A 291 -5.09 6.97 -11.31
CA THR A 291 -6.06 6.47 -12.28
C THR A 291 -5.40 5.52 -13.27
N ALA A 292 -6.17 4.53 -13.72
CA ALA A 292 -5.77 3.61 -14.78
C ALA A 292 -6.73 3.75 -15.96
N ARG A 293 -6.18 3.80 -17.17
CA ARG A 293 -6.95 3.93 -18.41
C ARG A 293 -6.34 3.12 -19.55
N ALA A 294 -7.18 2.69 -20.48
CA ALA A 294 -6.72 2.03 -21.70
C ALA A 294 -5.97 3.01 -22.61
N VAL A 295 -4.91 2.53 -23.27
CA VAL A 295 -4.25 3.22 -24.38
C VAL A 295 -3.99 2.21 -25.50
N PRO A 296 -3.70 2.62 -26.75
CA PRO A 296 -3.57 1.64 -27.83
C PRO A 296 -2.49 0.58 -27.58
N GLY A 297 -2.92 -0.68 -27.40
CA GLY A 297 -2.04 -1.83 -27.18
C GLY A 297 -1.38 -1.91 -25.80
N ALA A 298 -1.83 -1.11 -24.83
CA ALA A 298 -1.28 -1.05 -23.47
C ALA A 298 -2.30 -0.42 -22.51
N TRP A 299 -1.90 -0.10 -21.30
CA TRP A 299 -2.66 0.79 -20.42
C TRP A 299 -1.75 1.84 -19.79
N ALA A 300 -2.32 2.92 -19.27
CA ALA A 300 -1.60 4.00 -18.62
C ALA A 300 -2.02 4.15 -17.17
N LEU A 301 -1.03 4.27 -16.28
CA LEU A 301 -1.20 4.75 -14.91
C LEU A 301 -0.93 6.26 -14.89
N ASP A 302 -1.91 7.05 -14.51
CA ASP A 302 -1.69 8.47 -14.22
C ASP A 302 -1.57 8.66 -12.71
N VAL A 303 -0.49 9.31 -12.29
CA VAL A 303 -0.21 9.67 -10.90
C VAL A 303 0.00 11.17 -10.83
N ALA A 304 -0.82 11.87 -10.06
CA ALA A 304 -0.55 13.26 -9.71
C ALA A 304 -0.50 13.40 -8.20
N PHE A 305 0.42 14.21 -7.69
CA PHE A 305 0.51 14.52 -6.27
C PHE A 305 0.87 15.98 -6.02
N THR A 306 0.34 16.51 -4.92
CA THR A 306 0.65 17.84 -4.42
C THR A 306 1.11 17.73 -2.98
N LEU A 307 2.32 18.19 -2.68
CA LEU A 307 2.84 18.30 -1.30
C LEU A 307 2.65 19.72 -0.79
N THR A 308 2.08 19.87 0.40
CA THR A 308 1.84 21.15 1.07
C THR A 308 2.47 21.13 2.46
N SER A 309 3.23 22.17 2.80
CA SER A 309 3.84 22.28 4.13
C SER A 309 2.79 22.33 5.23
N ARG A 310 3.05 21.62 6.35
CA ARG A 310 2.22 21.67 7.56
C ARG A 310 2.92 22.29 8.76
N THR A 311 4.15 22.75 8.58
CA THR A 311 4.98 23.36 9.64
C THR A 311 4.96 24.89 9.64
N GLY A 312 4.21 25.52 8.71
CA GLY A 312 4.17 26.98 8.55
C GLY A 312 5.45 27.60 7.98
N ARG A 313 6.36 26.77 7.46
CA ARG A 313 7.62 27.17 6.81
C ARG A 313 7.74 26.45 5.46
N PRO A 314 8.50 26.99 4.48
CA PRO A 314 8.79 26.27 3.25
C PRO A 314 9.39 24.89 3.53
N LEU A 315 8.91 23.84 2.84
CA LEU A 315 9.53 22.51 2.92
C LEU A 315 10.86 22.53 2.17
N VAL A 316 11.87 21.86 2.71
CA VAL A 316 13.14 21.64 2.02
C VAL A 316 13.30 20.16 1.70
N LEU A 317 13.30 19.85 0.40
CA LEU A 317 13.49 18.50 -0.12
C LEU A 317 14.94 18.32 -0.55
N ARG A 318 15.54 17.18 -0.20
CA ARG A 318 16.90 16.82 -0.62
C ARG A 318 16.99 15.36 -1.04
N SER A 319 17.93 15.09 -1.94
CA SER A 319 18.43 13.74 -2.21
C SER A 319 19.77 13.50 -1.50
N SER A 320 20.31 12.29 -1.65
CA SER A 320 21.67 11.98 -1.21
C SER A 320 22.73 12.77 -1.99
N ALA A 321 22.46 13.13 -3.26
CA ALA A 321 23.35 13.95 -4.06
C ALA A 321 23.50 15.39 -3.53
N CYS A 322 22.43 16.00 -3.00
CA CYS A 322 22.51 17.28 -2.28
C CYS A 322 23.48 17.22 -1.07
N LYS A 323 23.75 16.02 -0.55
CA LYS A 323 24.62 15.75 0.60
C LYS A 323 26.02 15.26 0.18
N GLY A 324 26.32 15.24 -1.12
CA GLY A 324 27.65 14.90 -1.66
C GLY A 324 27.77 13.51 -2.28
N ARG A 325 26.69 12.71 -2.33
CA ARG A 325 26.70 11.42 -3.06
C ARG A 325 26.36 11.65 -4.54
N VAL A 326 27.36 11.98 -5.35
CA VAL A 326 27.18 12.29 -6.78
C VAL A 326 26.37 11.20 -7.50
N GLY A 327 25.39 11.62 -8.31
CA GLY A 327 24.51 10.70 -9.05
C GLY A 327 23.43 10.00 -8.21
N ALA A 328 23.28 10.37 -6.93
CA ALA A 328 22.25 9.81 -6.04
C ALA A 328 21.07 10.79 -5.84
N GLY A 329 20.52 11.29 -6.95
CA GLY A 329 19.43 12.27 -6.99
C GLY A 329 18.04 11.73 -6.69
N TYR A 330 17.90 10.51 -6.15
CA TYR A 330 16.60 9.87 -5.97
C TYR A 330 15.71 10.59 -4.94
N GLY A 331 14.42 10.69 -5.28
CA GLY A 331 13.38 11.26 -4.43
C GLY A 331 12.24 11.85 -5.27
N GLY A 332 11.01 11.43 -5.02
CA GLY A 332 9.82 11.77 -5.81
C GLY A 332 8.96 10.54 -6.09
N PHE A 333 8.21 10.56 -7.20
CA PHE A 333 7.63 9.32 -7.75
C PHE A 333 8.77 8.40 -8.19
N PHE A 334 8.72 7.13 -7.79
CA PHE A 334 9.74 6.15 -8.14
C PHE A 334 9.10 4.80 -8.43
N TRP A 335 9.62 4.14 -9.46
CA TRP A 335 9.21 2.81 -9.88
C TRP A 335 10.36 1.82 -9.70
N ARG A 336 10.17 0.82 -8.84
CA ARG A 336 11.05 -0.35 -8.73
C ARG A 336 10.52 -1.48 -9.61
N ALA A 337 11.24 -1.80 -10.69
CA ALA A 337 10.90 -2.89 -11.60
C ALA A 337 11.56 -4.22 -11.15
N PRO A 338 11.13 -5.39 -11.69
CA PRO A 338 11.70 -6.69 -11.33
C PRO A 338 13.15 -6.82 -11.81
N LYS A 339 14.07 -7.08 -10.88
CA LYS A 339 15.51 -7.13 -11.13
C LYS A 339 15.93 -8.17 -12.16
N ASP A 340 15.29 -9.34 -12.12
CA ASP A 340 15.67 -10.49 -12.94
C ASP A 340 15.03 -10.48 -14.35
N SER A 341 14.54 -9.33 -14.80
CA SER A 341 13.97 -9.20 -16.15
C SER A 341 15.09 -9.26 -17.21
N PRO A 342 14.99 -10.14 -18.23
CA PRO A 342 15.99 -10.21 -19.28
C PRO A 342 15.96 -8.99 -20.21
N GLY A 343 17.13 -8.61 -20.72
CA GLY A 343 17.28 -7.55 -21.71
C GLY A 343 17.04 -6.14 -21.20
N LEU A 344 17.14 -5.88 -19.90
CA LEU A 344 16.89 -4.54 -19.35
C LEU A 344 17.68 -3.44 -20.09
N ASP A 345 16.96 -2.41 -20.53
CA ASP A 345 17.50 -1.25 -21.23
C ASP A 345 16.66 0.00 -20.94
N VAL A 346 17.25 1.18 -21.11
CA VAL A 346 16.60 2.47 -20.90
C VAL A 346 16.95 3.44 -22.02
N PHE A 347 15.98 4.22 -22.49
CA PHE A 347 16.20 5.21 -23.54
C PHE A 347 15.22 6.38 -23.49
N THR A 348 15.58 7.49 -24.12
CA THR A 348 14.74 8.65 -24.41
C THR A 348 14.58 8.80 -25.93
N GLY A 349 14.09 9.96 -26.39
CA GLY A 349 14.12 10.30 -27.82
C GLY A 349 15.53 10.50 -28.38
N GLU A 350 16.50 10.81 -27.51
CA GLU A 350 17.82 11.34 -27.84
C GLU A 350 18.98 10.49 -27.32
N ALA A 351 18.76 9.69 -26.27
CA ALA A 351 19.79 8.93 -25.57
C ALA A 351 19.35 7.49 -25.30
N SER A 352 20.31 6.58 -25.12
CA SER A 352 20.08 5.17 -24.76
C SER A 352 21.20 4.69 -23.84
N GLY A 353 20.87 3.79 -22.92
CA GLY A 353 21.74 3.29 -21.87
C GLY A 353 21.67 4.13 -20.58
N GLU A 354 21.89 3.47 -19.44
CA GLU A 354 21.77 4.07 -18.11
C GLU A 354 22.60 5.35 -17.97
N GLU A 355 23.88 5.32 -18.36
CA GLU A 355 24.80 6.46 -18.23
C GLU A 355 24.30 7.71 -18.96
N ALA A 356 23.75 7.57 -20.15
CA ALA A 356 23.31 8.70 -20.98
C ALA A 356 21.93 9.24 -20.55
N VAL A 357 21.07 8.39 -19.98
CA VAL A 357 19.72 8.78 -19.55
C VAL A 357 19.71 9.30 -18.10
N HIS A 358 20.60 8.80 -17.25
CA HIS A 358 20.65 9.18 -15.84
C HIS A 358 21.01 10.67 -15.66
N GLY A 359 20.10 11.44 -15.06
CA GLY A 359 20.22 12.88 -14.90
C GLY A 359 19.80 13.71 -16.11
N SER A 360 19.36 13.07 -17.20
CA SER A 360 18.82 13.76 -18.36
C SER A 360 17.52 14.49 -18.01
N VAL A 361 17.26 15.61 -18.67
CA VAL A 361 16.05 16.41 -18.52
C VAL A 361 15.25 16.32 -19.81
N THR A 362 14.47 15.25 -19.94
CA THR A 362 13.60 14.97 -21.10
C THR A 362 12.16 14.79 -20.63
N PRO A 363 11.15 15.09 -21.47
CA PRO A 363 9.75 14.95 -21.07
C PRO A 363 9.33 13.49 -20.81
N TRP A 364 10.06 12.52 -21.39
CA TRP A 364 9.79 11.10 -21.22
C TRP A 364 11.06 10.25 -21.27
N LEU A 365 10.96 9.04 -20.72
CA LEU A 365 11.90 7.94 -20.93
C LEU A 365 11.13 6.62 -21.04
N ALA A 366 11.78 5.59 -21.58
CA ALA A 366 11.29 4.22 -21.54
C ALA A 366 12.29 3.32 -20.82
N LEU A 367 11.81 2.52 -19.86
CA LEU A 367 12.52 1.40 -19.26
C LEU A 367 11.90 0.11 -19.84
N ALA A 368 12.71 -0.75 -20.45
CA ALA A 368 12.22 -1.91 -21.16
C ALA A 368 12.97 -3.19 -20.78
N SER A 369 12.26 -4.31 -20.82
CA SER A 369 12.82 -5.66 -20.84
C SER A 369 12.35 -6.38 -22.12
N ASP A 370 12.69 -7.65 -22.28
CA ASP A 370 12.15 -8.45 -23.38
C ASP A 370 10.65 -8.73 -23.23
N ALA A 371 10.13 -8.73 -21.99
CA ALA A 371 8.75 -9.11 -21.67
C ALA A 371 7.80 -7.93 -21.42
N TRP A 372 8.32 -6.72 -21.22
CA TRP A 372 7.52 -5.54 -20.88
C TRP A 372 8.23 -4.23 -21.21
N THR A 373 7.47 -3.15 -21.38
CA THR A 373 8.00 -1.78 -21.49
C THR A 373 7.19 -0.83 -20.62
N LEU A 374 7.89 0.02 -19.88
CA LEU A 374 7.34 1.13 -19.09
C LEU A 374 7.77 2.44 -19.74
N VAL A 375 6.82 3.24 -20.22
CA VAL A 375 7.09 4.58 -20.78
C VAL A 375 6.62 5.63 -19.78
N PHE A 376 7.57 6.34 -19.18
CA PHE A 376 7.33 7.38 -18.18
C PHE A 376 7.26 8.74 -18.86
N VAL A 377 6.24 9.53 -18.54
CA VAL A 377 6.01 10.85 -19.10
C VAL A 377 5.71 11.82 -17.97
N GLN A 378 6.49 12.90 -17.86
CA GLN A 378 6.20 13.98 -16.91
C GLN A 378 5.14 14.88 -17.52
N THR A 379 3.92 14.83 -16.98
CA THR A 379 2.77 15.61 -17.45
C THR A 379 2.59 16.91 -16.68
N ALA A 380 3.16 17.02 -15.47
CA ALA A 380 3.34 18.28 -14.77
C ALA A 380 4.69 18.31 -14.05
N GLY A 381 5.45 19.38 -14.27
CA GLY A 381 6.85 19.48 -13.90
C GLY A 381 7.79 18.93 -14.98
N LEU A 382 9.08 19.16 -14.80
CA LEU A 382 10.14 18.63 -15.64
C LEU A 382 11.42 18.53 -14.80
N ASP A 383 11.51 17.45 -14.04
CA ASP A 383 12.65 17.16 -13.18
C ASP A 383 13.65 16.22 -13.91
N PRO A 384 14.93 16.22 -13.53
CA PRO A 384 15.90 15.25 -14.05
C PRO A 384 15.50 13.81 -13.75
N TRP A 385 15.82 12.88 -14.63
CA TRP A 385 15.50 11.46 -14.42
C TRP A 385 16.53 10.77 -13.51
N PHE A 386 16.09 10.24 -12.38
CA PHE A 386 16.85 9.23 -11.65
C PHE A 386 16.58 7.86 -12.27
N VAL A 387 17.64 7.14 -12.63
CA VAL A 387 17.58 5.87 -13.37
C VAL A 387 18.66 4.94 -12.84
N ARG A 388 18.29 3.68 -12.64
CA ARG A 388 19.19 2.55 -12.44
C ARG A 388 18.69 1.41 -13.31
N VAL A 389 19.62 0.65 -13.90
CA VAL A 389 19.37 -0.54 -14.69
C VAL A 389 20.28 -1.67 -14.22
N ALA A 390 21.58 -1.41 -14.12
CA ALA A 390 22.60 -2.44 -13.85
C ALA A 390 22.56 -2.97 -12.41
N GLU A 391 22.47 -2.09 -11.40
CA GLU A 391 22.42 -2.50 -9.99
C GLU A 391 21.02 -3.03 -9.62
N TYR A 392 20.02 -2.27 -10.04
CA TYR A 392 18.62 -2.62 -10.01
C TYR A 392 17.83 -1.78 -11.02
N PRO A 393 16.77 -2.32 -11.64
CA PRO A 393 15.94 -1.54 -12.55
C PRO A 393 14.96 -0.66 -11.77
N GLY A 394 15.12 0.65 -11.90
CA GLY A 394 14.15 1.60 -11.39
C GLY A 394 14.33 3.01 -11.93
N ALA A 395 13.23 3.74 -12.04
CA ALA A 395 13.21 5.06 -12.63
C ALA A 395 12.18 5.98 -11.96
N GLY A 396 12.45 7.28 -11.99
CA GLY A 396 11.52 8.30 -11.52
C GLY A 396 12.09 9.72 -11.65
N PRO A 397 11.23 10.75 -11.73
CA PRO A 397 11.67 12.14 -11.68
C PRO A 397 12.31 12.46 -10.32
N ALA A 398 13.48 13.09 -10.35
CA ALA A 398 14.26 13.50 -9.20
C ALA A 398 13.91 14.93 -8.76
N LEU A 399 13.09 15.07 -7.73
CA LEU A 399 12.66 16.39 -7.23
C LEU A 399 13.84 17.28 -6.81
N ALA A 400 14.93 16.68 -6.33
CA ALA A 400 16.14 17.37 -5.92
C ALA A 400 17.37 16.61 -6.44
N TRP A 401 17.73 16.84 -7.72
CA TRP A 401 18.80 16.10 -8.38
C TRP A 401 20.15 16.22 -7.66
N ASP A 402 20.68 17.43 -7.52
CA ASP A 402 21.91 17.73 -6.78
C ASP A 402 21.80 18.99 -5.91
N THR A 403 20.72 19.75 -6.08
CA THR A 403 20.45 21.01 -5.40
C THR A 403 19.17 20.86 -4.58
N PRO A 404 19.15 21.26 -3.30
CA PRO A 404 17.94 21.24 -2.49
C PRO A 404 16.79 22.00 -3.14
N LEU A 405 15.59 21.42 -3.12
CA LEU A 405 14.37 22.07 -3.58
C LEU A 405 13.62 22.67 -2.39
N THR A 406 13.48 23.99 -2.36
CA THR A 406 12.65 24.70 -1.38
C THR A 406 11.25 24.91 -1.95
N VAL A 407 10.23 24.39 -1.27
CA VAL A 407 8.82 24.46 -1.66
C VAL A 407 8.12 25.53 -0.79
N PRO A 408 7.78 26.71 -1.32
CA PRO A 408 7.24 27.81 -0.53
C PRO A 408 5.86 27.51 0.07
N GLU A 409 4.94 27.02 -0.76
CA GLU A 409 3.55 26.72 -0.36
C GLU A 409 3.18 25.29 -0.71
N ASN A 410 3.23 24.96 -2.01
CA ASN A 410 2.95 23.62 -2.51
C ASN A 410 3.90 23.22 -3.66
N LEU A 411 4.06 21.92 -3.84
CA LEU A 411 4.77 21.29 -4.95
C LEU A 411 3.84 20.32 -5.64
N HIS A 412 3.47 20.64 -6.89
CA HIS A 412 2.67 19.76 -7.73
C HIS A 412 3.54 19.03 -8.78
N ARG A 413 3.31 17.72 -8.94
CA ARG A 413 3.90 16.89 -9.99
C ARG A 413 2.89 15.88 -10.51
N ALA A 414 3.01 15.57 -11.80
CA ALA A 414 2.21 14.52 -12.43
C ALA A 414 3.08 13.70 -13.39
N VAL A 415 2.89 12.39 -13.35
CA VAL A 415 3.58 11.41 -14.18
C VAL A 415 2.54 10.43 -14.72
N THR A 416 2.59 10.19 -16.03
CA THR A 416 1.90 9.07 -16.67
C THR A 416 2.91 7.97 -16.97
N VAL A 417 2.57 6.72 -16.63
CA VAL A 417 3.36 5.54 -16.98
C VAL A 417 2.55 4.63 -17.86
N VAL A 418 2.92 4.48 -19.13
CA VAL A 418 2.34 3.46 -20.02
C VAL A 418 3.00 2.12 -19.73
N VAL A 419 2.17 1.11 -19.46
CA VAL A 419 2.58 -0.25 -19.13
C VAL A 419 2.17 -1.16 -20.29
N ALA A 420 3.17 -1.62 -21.05
CA ALA A 420 2.98 -2.40 -22.26
C ALA A 420 3.59 -3.80 -22.14
N ASP A 421 2.95 -4.76 -22.80
CA ASP A 421 3.51 -6.10 -23.04
C ASP A 421 4.67 -6.06 -24.04
N GLY A 422 5.73 -6.79 -23.74
CA GLY A 422 6.91 -6.93 -24.59
C GLY A 422 7.79 -5.67 -24.69
N ARG A 423 8.88 -5.81 -25.44
CA ARG A 423 9.76 -4.68 -25.80
C ARG A 423 9.13 -3.82 -26.89
N LEU A 424 8.92 -2.54 -26.62
CA LEU A 424 8.52 -1.57 -27.63
C LEU A 424 9.72 -1.07 -28.44
N ALA A 425 9.53 -0.91 -29.76
CA ALA A 425 10.46 -0.17 -30.59
C ALA A 425 10.49 1.32 -30.16
N PRO A 426 11.65 2.01 -30.24
CA PRO A 426 11.76 3.41 -29.78
C PRO A 426 10.74 4.37 -30.40
N GLY A 427 10.40 4.20 -31.68
CA GLY A 427 9.36 5.00 -32.34
C GLY A 427 7.98 4.80 -31.71
N ARG A 428 7.60 3.56 -31.38
CA ARG A 428 6.32 3.26 -30.75
C ARG A 428 6.24 3.81 -29.32
N ALA A 429 7.34 3.73 -28.56
CA ALA A 429 7.42 4.33 -27.23
C ALA A 429 7.27 5.86 -27.29
N ARG A 430 7.91 6.51 -28.27
CA ARG A 430 7.75 7.95 -28.53
C ARG A 430 6.31 8.33 -28.87
N ASP A 431 5.64 7.57 -29.74
CA ASP A 431 4.25 7.83 -30.12
C ASP A 431 3.30 7.72 -28.91
N LEU A 432 3.51 6.70 -28.07
CA LEU A 432 2.75 6.53 -26.83
C LEU A 432 2.99 7.70 -25.87
N ALA A 433 4.24 8.14 -25.69
CA ALA A 433 4.57 9.28 -24.84
C ALA A 433 3.90 10.58 -25.31
N ALA A 434 3.90 10.83 -26.63
CA ALA A 434 3.26 11.99 -27.23
C ALA A 434 1.73 11.96 -27.05
N GLY A 435 1.10 10.80 -27.23
CA GLY A 435 -0.34 10.62 -27.02
C GLY A 435 -0.76 10.91 -25.58
N THR A 436 -0.02 10.42 -24.59
CA THR A 436 -0.36 10.63 -23.18
C THR A 436 -0.19 12.07 -22.71
N ALA A 437 0.81 12.80 -23.24
CA ALA A 437 0.99 14.21 -22.92
C ALA A 437 -0.18 15.09 -23.41
N GLY A 438 -0.79 14.71 -24.55
CA GLY A 438 -1.96 15.40 -25.10
C GLY A 438 -3.23 15.24 -24.26
N ASP A 439 -3.44 14.07 -23.67
CA ASP A 439 -4.63 13.78 -22.85
C ASP A 439 -4.60 14.52 -21.49
N ALA A 440 -3.41 14.65 -20.88
CA ALA A 440 -3.25 15.27 -19.56
C ALA A 440 -3.63 16.76 -19.53
N ALA A 441 -3.45 17.48 -20.65
CA ALA A 441 -3.87 18.87 -20.78
C ALA A 441 -5.41 19.07 -20.70
N GLY A 442 -6.19 17.99 -20.84
CA GLY A 442 -7.65 18.00 -20.68
C GLY A 442 -8.14 17.78 -19.25
N THR A 443 -7.28 17.29 -18.33
CA THR A 443 -7.68 16.82 -16.99
C THR A 443 -7.43 17.80 -15.84
N ASP A 444 -6.74 18.93 -16.07
CA ASP A 444 -6.43 19.96 -15.06
C ASP A 444 -7.66 20.63 -14.41
N SER A 445 -8.86 20.37 -14.94
CA SER A 445 -10.13 20.97 -14.51
C SER A 445 -10.57 20.59 -13.08
N TRP A 446 -10.02 19.55 -12.45
CA TRP A 446 -10.58 19.00 -11.20
C TRP A 446 -9.87 19.45 -9.91
N LEU A 447 -8.63 19.93 -9.99
CA LEU A 447 -7.85 20.30 -8.79
C LEU A 447 -8.32 21.60 -8.11
N VAL A 448 -9.19 22.39 -8.76
CA VAL A 448 -9.51 23.76 -8.29
C VAL A 448 -10.94 23.91 -7.72
N SER A 449 -11.83 22.92 -7.82
CA SER A 449 -13.28 23.14 -7.55
C SER A 449 -13.95 22.22 -6.52
N GLY A 450 -13.18 21.46 -5.72
CA GLY A 450 -13.72 20.34 -4.94
C GLY A 450 -13.68 20.39 -3.41
N LEU A 451 -13.44 21.53 -2.75
CA LEU A 451 -13.49 21.62 -1.28
C LEU A 451 -14.12 22.96 -0.83
N GLY A 452 -15.45 23.05 -0.98
CA GLY A 452 -16.23 24.05 -0.27
C GLY A 452 -16.32 23.70 1.22
N GLU A 453 -16.07 24.67 2.08
CA GLU A 453 -16.14 24.59 3.54
C GLU A 453 -17.47 23.96 4.02
N GLY A 454 -17.40 22.70 4.46
CA GLY A 454 -18.47 22.08 5.24
C GLY A 454 -18.27 22.41 6.72
N ALA A 455 -19.09 23.31 7.26
CA ALA A 455 -19.17 23.60 8.68
C ALA A 455 -19.39 22.33 9.53
N PRO A 456 -18.88 22.27 10.79
CA PRO A 456 -18.99 21.08 11.63
C PRO A 456 -20.43 20.88 12.10
N GLY A 457 -21.09 19.87 11.53
CA GLY A 457 -22.38 19.36 11.99
C GLY A 457 -22.21 18.52 13.25
N THR A 458 -22.84 18.99 14.32
CA THR A 458 -23.27 18.35 15.58
C THR A 458 -23.02 16.85 15.76
N ALA A 459 -22.44 16.54 16.92
CA ALA A 459 -22.29 15.22 17.52
C ALA A 459 -23.59 14.39 17.49
N ILE A 460 -23.43 13.11 17.21
CA ILE A 460 -24.47 12.09 17.33
C ILE A 460 -24.31 11.48 18.72
N GLU A 461 -25.33 11.65 19.57
CA GLU A 461 -25.56 10.85 20.79
C GLU A 461 -26.03 9.43 20.45
#